data_AF-A0A835LUY8-F1
#
_entry.id   AF-A0A835LUY8-F1
#
_cell.length_a   1.000
_cell.length_b   1.000
_cell.length_c   1.000
_cell.angle_alpha   90.00
_cell.angle_beta   90.00
_cell.angle_gamma   90.00
#
_symmetry.space_group_name_H-M   'P 1'
#
loop_
_entity.id
_entity.type
_entity.pdbx_description
1 polymer ?
#
loop_
_entity_poly.entity_id
_entity_poly.type
_entity_poly.pdbx_seq_one_letter_code
_entity_poly.pdbx_strand_id
1 'polypeptide(L)'
;MSSPMLMEKAIGYVILKQRMSRYTGKVLDEKHPQSVRARLILRNILKGLVKRNPNYASGFRHFDDWIWEIAVIDDPTIFAYDILQGKIFISNGLLEYFRNDTEVATIIRHEVGHFVARHHAECPTLPLSHRHMTELEADYIGLLLMASAGYDPRIAPKMWKKMEIWDSCDLPEMWDSFDLSEGLENEEEDEDSLSTHPSDEERANFLAQNHIMEEALTIYYEVQAQFY
;
A
#
# COMPACT_ATOMS: atom_id res chain seq x y z
N MET A 1 -15.33 18.84 22.28
CA MET A 1 -14.98 18.73 20.85
C MET A 1 -14.08 17.52 20.70
N SER A 2 -14.50 16.50 19.97
CA SER A 2 -13.66 15.32 19.70
C SER A 2 -12.50 15.74 18.79
N SER A 3 -11.27 15.37 19.14
CA SER A 3 -10.08 15.64 18.32
C SER A 3 -10.27 15.05 16.90
N PRO A 4 -9.81 15.71 15.81
CA PRO A 4 -9.86 15.17 14.45
C PRO A 4 -9.36 13.72 14.34
N MET A 5 -8.36 13.35 15.15
CA MET A 5 -7.79 12.01 15.22
C MET A 5 -8.75 10.94 15.79
N LEU A 6 -9.69 11.33 16.66
CA LEU A 6 -10.72 10.41 17.18
C LEU A 6 -11.80 10.12 16.13
N MET A 7 -12.11 11.11 15.28
CA MET A 7 -13.06 10.93 14.18
C MET A 7 -12.47 9.98 13.12
N GLU A 8 -11.21 10.19 12.73
CA GLU A 8 -10.47 9.32 11.81
C GLU A 8 -10.44 7.86 12.31
N LYS A 9 -10.15 7.66 13.61
CA LYS A 9 -10.24 6.34 14.28
C LYS A 9 -11.64 5.72 14.18
N ALA A 10 -12.69 6.48 14.46
CA ALA A 10 -14.06 5.97 14.44
C ALA A 10 -14.52 5.57 13.02
N ILE A 11 -14.24 6.42 12.04
CA ILE A 11 -14.57 6.16 10.63
C ILE A 11 -13.81 4.92 10.13
N GLY A 12 -12.50 4.87 10.37
CA GLY A 12 -11.69 3.73 10.01
C GLY A 12 -12.19 2.43 10.62
N TYR A 13 -12.71 2.45 11.85
CA TYR A 13 -13.22 1.25 12.51
C TYR A 13 -14.50 0.73 11.87
N VAL A 14 -15.39 1.64 11.46
CA VAL A 14 -16.62 1.30 10.73
C VAL A 14 -16.28 0.71 9.37
N ILE A 15 -15.38 1.35 8.61
CA ILE A 15 -14.92 0.87 7.31
C ILE A 15 -14.28 -0.51 7.45
N LEU A 16 -13.39 -0.69 8.43
CA LEU A 16 -12.74 -1.97 8.71
C LEU A 16 -13.76 -3.07 8.96
N LYS A 17 -14.74 -2.83 9.84
CA LYS A 17 -15.79 -3.82 10.14
C LYS A 17 -16.60 -4.18 8.91
N GLN A 18 -16.98 -3.19 8.11
CA GLN A 18 -17.74 -3.40 6.89
C GLN A 18 -16.93 -4.15 5.83
N ARG A 19 -15.61 -3.92 5.75
CA ARG A 19 -14.73 -4.65 4.82
C ARG A 19 -14.50 -6.09 5.28
N MET A 20 -14.18 -6.29 6.56
CA MET A 20 -13.96 -7.62 7.14
C MET A 20 -15.19 -8.51 7.02
N SER A 21 -16.41 -7.97 7.10
CA SER A 21 -17.63 -8.76 6.93
C SER A 21 -17.74 -9.39 5.54
N ARG A 22 -17.20 -8.77 4.49
CA ARG A 22 -17.16 -9.31 3.11
C ARG A 22 -16.24 -10.51 2.97
N TYR A 23 -15.20 -10.57 3.78
CA TYR A 23 -14.22 -11.65 3.78
C TYR A 23 -14.47 -12.67 4.90
N THR A 24 -15.67 -12.66 5.52
CA THR A 24 -16.03 -13.64 6.54
C THR A 24 -15.83 -15.06 6.00
N GLY A 25 -14.98 -15.85 6.66
CA GLY A 25 -14.64 -17.21 6.25
C GLY A 25 -13.64 -17.33 5.10
N LYS A 26 -13.17 -16.20 4.53
CA LYS A 26 -12.14 -16.16 3.49
C LYS A 26 -10.78 -15.65 4.00
N VAL A 27 -10.71 -15.11 5.21
CA VAL A 27 -9.41 -14.69 5.78
C VAL A 27 -8.61 -15.93 6.17
N LEU A 28 -7.41 -16.06 5.61
CA LEU A 28 -6.51 -17.17 5.92
C LEU A 28 -6.02 -17.10 7.37
N ASP A 29 -5.88 -18.28 8.01
CA ASP A 29 -5.39 -18.40 9.38
C ASP A 29 -4.04 -17.71 9.58
N GLU A 30 -3.77 -17.23 10.79
CA GLU A 30 -2.52 -16.55 11.11
C GLU A 30 -1.28 -17.39 10.82
N LYS A 31 -1.38 -18.72 10.98
CA LYS A 31 -0.31 -19.70 10.78
C LYS A 31 -0.20 -20.18 9.32
N HIS A 32 -1.12 -19.78 8.44
CA HIS A 32 -1.03 -20.13 7.03
C HIS A 32 0.28 -19.58 6.44
N PRO A 33 1.02 -20.34 5.60
CA PRO A 33 2.33 -19.91 5.11
C PRO A 33 2.33 -18.53 4.46
N GLN A 34 1.30 -18.21 3.68
CA GLN A 34 1.17 -16.91 3.01
C GLN A 34 0.85 -15.78 3.99
N SER A 35 0.03 -16.04 5.01
CA SER A 35 -0.23 -15.09 6.09
C SER A 35 1.02 -14.81 6.91
N VAL A 36 1.81 -15.83 7.22
CA VAL A 36 3.10 -15.68 7.91
C VAL A 36 4.07 -14.87 7.05
N ARG A 37 4.20 -15.22 5.77
CA ARG A 37 5.08 -14.55 4.81
C ARG A 37 4.78 -13.06 4.70
N ALA A 38 3.53 -12.70 4.40
CA ALA A 38 3.13 -11.31 4.22
C ALA A 38 3.37 -10.47 5.50
N ARG A 39 3.01 -11.02 6.68
CA ARG A 39 3.24 -10.35 7.96
C ARG A 39 4.73 -10.21 8.31
N LEU A 40 5.58 -11.17 7.94
CA LEU A 40 7.03 -11.06 8.13
C LEU A 40 7.62 -9.93 7.27
N ILE A 41 7.18 -9.80 6.02
CA ILE A 41 7.61 -8.73 5.13
C ILE A 41 7.20 -7.37 5.70
N LEU A 42 5.92 -7.19 6.08
CA LEU A 42 5.45 -5.97 6.72
C LEU A 42 6.26 -5.65 7.99
N ARG A 43 6.49 -6.65 8.85
CA ARG A 43 7.28 -6.48 10.07
C ARG A 43 8.70 -6.00 9.78
N ASN A 44 9.34 -6.48 8.71
CA ASN A 44 10.67 -6.01 8.32
C ASN A 44 10.64 -4.56 7.85
N ILE A 45 9.63 -4.19 7.05
CA ILE A 45 9.38 -2.81 6.60
C ILE A 45 9.20 -1.86 7.79
N LEU A 46 8.29 -2.20 8.72
CA LEU A 46 8.01 -1.38 9.90
C LEU A 46 9.23 -1.26 10.84
N LYS A 47 10.03 -2.32 10.97
CA LYS A 47 11.29 -2.26 11.72
C LYS A 47 12.29 -1.29 11.08
N GLY A 48 12.43 -1.33 9.76
CA GLY A 48 13.29 -0.40 9.01
C GLY A 48 12.87 1.05 9.23
N LEU A 49 11.56 1.32 9.14
CA LEU A 49 10.96 2.62 9.39
C LEU A 49 11.28 3.14 10.81
N VAL A 50 10.95 2.35 11.84
CA VAL A 50 11.18 2.72 13.24
C VAL A 50 12.66 2.96 13.54
N LYS A 51 13.55 2.17 12.93
CA LYS A 51 14.99 2.32 13.12
C LYS A 51 15.51 3.64 12.55
N ARG A 52 15.03 4.06 11.37
CA ARG A 52 15.47 5.31 10.74
C ARG A 52 14.85 6.55 11.38
N ASN A 53 13.59 6.46 11.80
CA ASN A 53 12.93 7.54 12.50
C ASN A 53 12.15 7.00 13.71
N PRO A 54 12.78 7.02 14.91
CA PRO A 54 12.17 6.55 16.15
C PRO A 54 10.90 7.31 16.54
N ASN A 55 10.63 8.50 15.98
CA ASN A 55 9.38 9.21 16.25
C ASN A 55 8.18 8.43 15.69
N TYR A 56 8.35 7.66 14.61
CA TYR A 56 7.31 6.73 14.18
C TYR A 56 7.06 5.62 15.20
N ALA A 57 8.03 5.22 16.03
CA ALA A 57 7.75 4.30 17.13
C ALA A 57 6.73 4.89 18.11
N SER A 58 6.77 6.20 18.35
CA SER A 58 5.75 6.90 19.15
C SER A 58 4.43 7.06 18.41
N GLY A 59 4.45 7.23 17.08
CA GLY A 59 3.28 7.18 16.20
C GLY A 59 2.71 5.76 15.98
N PHE A 60 3.48 4.71 16.28
CA PHE A 60 2.98 3.34 16.38
C PHE A 60 2.50 3.03 17.82
N ARG A 61 3.05 3.72 18.85
CA ARG A 61 2.63 3.59 20.26
C ARG A 61 1.42 4.43 20.68
N HIS A 62 1.24 5.66 20.17
CA HIS A 62 -0.02 6.41 20.32
C HIS A 62 -1.18 5.78 19.53
N PHE A 63 -0.83 4.78 18.73
CA PHE A 63 -1.68 3.91 17.95
C PHE A 63 -1.41 2.44 18.35
N ASP A 64 -1.08 2.17 19.61
CA ASP A 64 -0.96 0.81 20.18
C ASP A 64 -2.28 0.00 20.01
N ASP A 65 -3.40 0.69 19.75
CA ASP A 65 -4.70 0.08 19.40
C ASP A 65 -4.86 -0.26 17.90
N TRP A 66 -3.98 0.23 17.03
CA TRP A 66 -3.97 -0.05 15.59
C TRP A 66 -3.02 -1.21 15.33
N ILE A 67 -3.59 -2.40 15.36
CA ILE A 67 -2.89 -3.64 15.04
C ILE A 67 -2.59 -3.61 13.53
N TRP A 68 -1.40 -3.11 13.16
CA TRP A 68 -0.80 -3.31 11.84
C TRP A 68 -0.86 -4.79 11.53
N GLU A 69 -1.73 -5.15 10.61
CA GLU A 69 -2.03 -6.52 10.33
C GLU A 69 -2.35 -6.63 8.85
N ILE A 70 -1.64 -7.53 8.20
CA ILE A 70 -2.06 -8.01 6.91
C ILE A 70 -3.13 -9.08 7.14
N ALA A 71 -4.30 -8.84 6.56
CA ALA A 71 -5.31 -9.86 6.34
C ALA A 71 -5.07 -10.46 4.95
N VAL A 72 -4.65 -11.72 4.90
CA VAL A 72 -4.56 -12.44 3.63
C VAL A 72 -5.92 -13.05 3.31
N ILE A 73 -6.47 -12.69 2.16
CA ILE A 73 -7.76 -13.16 1.69
C ILE A 73 -7.54 -14.35 0.77
N ASP A 74 -8.22 -15.46 1.03
CA ASP A 74 -8.29 -16.63 0.16
C ASP A 74 -9.08 -16.30 -1.11
N ASP A 75 -8.40 -15.63 -2.03
CA ASP A 75 -8.90 -15.15 -3.29
C ASP A 75 -7.80 -15.32 -4.36
N PRO A 76 -8.09 -15.97 -5.50
CA PRO A 76 -7.10 -16.20 -6.55
C PRO A 76 -6.83 -14.96 -7.43
N THR A 77 -7.62 -13.89 -7.31
CA THR A 77 -7.36 -12.61 -7.98
C THR A 77 -6.08 -11.97 -7.44
N ILE A 78 -5.57 -10.94 -8.11
CA ILE A 78 -4.39 -10.19 -7.65
C ILE A 78 -4.82 -8.81 -7.20
N PHE A 79 -4.86 -8.61 -5.89
CA PHE A 79 -5.07 -7.30 -5.30
C PHE A 79 -4.28 -7.15 -4.00
N ALA A 80 -3.88 -5.91 -3.74
CA ALA A 80 -3.53 -5.44 -2.43
C ALA A 80 -4.09 -4.02 -2.28
N TYR A 81 -4.57 -3.70 -1.09
CA TYR A 81 -4.96 -2.33 -0.76
C TYR A 81 -4.96 -2.19 0.75
N ASP A 82 -4.69 -0.98 1.21
CA ASP A 82 -4.85 -0.64 2.60
C ASP A 82 -6.18 0.06 2.87
N ILE A 83 -6.54 0.11 4.14
CA ILE A 83 -7.68 0.89 4.60
C ILE A 83 -7.22 1.79 5.74
N LEU A 84 -7.99 2.86 5.97
CA LEU A 84 -7.86 3.68 7.17
C LEU A 84 -7.61 2.77 8.37
N GLN A 85 -6.59 3.14 9.14
CA GLN A 85 -6.04 2.40 10.28
C GLN A 85 -4.88 1.43 10.02
N GLY A 86 -4.30 1.41 8.83
CA GLY A 86 -3.06 0.64 8.57
C GLY A 86 -3.28 -0.87 8.57
N LYS A 87 -4.51 -1.32 8.28
CA LYS A 87 -4.76 -2.71 7.90
C LYS A 87 -4.62 -2.85 6.41
N ILE A 88 -3.83 -3.83 5.98
CA ILE A 88 -3.59 -4.10 4.58
C ILE A 88 -4.29 -5.41 4.23
N PHE A 89 -5.08 -5.41 3.17
CA PHE A 89 -5.66 -6.61 2.58
C PHE A 89 -4.82 -7.04 1.40
N ILE A 90 -4.48 -8.33 1.34
CA ILE A 90 -3.70 -8.90 0.24
C ILE A 90 -4.36 -10.21 -0.18
N SER A 91 -4.54 -10.43 -1.47
CA SER A 91 -5.06 -11.70 -1.97
C SER A 91 -4.02 -12.82 -1.94
N ASN A 92 -4.49 -14.06 -1.77
CA ASN A 92 -3.64 -15.23 -1.87
C ASN A 92 -3.06 -15.39 -3.28
N GLY A 93 -3.85 -15.08 -4.32
CA GLY A 93 -3.41 -15.10 -5.72
C GLY A 93 -2.21 -14.19 -5.99
N LEU A 94 -2.18 -12.99 -5.39
CA LEU A 94 -1.04 -12.08 -5.49
C LEU A 94 0.23 -12.70 -4.89
N LEU A 95 0.11 -13.32 -3.72
CA LEU A 95 1.24 -13.93 -3.03
C LEU A 95 1.73 -15.22 -3.71
N GLU A 96 0.85 -15.97 -4.36
CA GLU A 96 1.21 -17.16 -5.15
C GLU A 96 1.90 -16.79 -6.46
N TYR A 97 1.48 -15.68 -7.09
CA TYR A 97 2.09 -15.14 -8.29
C TYR A 97 3.48 -14.56 -8.01
N PHE A 98 3.59 -13.66 -7.02
CA PHE A 98 4.86 -13.06 -6.62
C PHE A 98 5.57 -13.90 -5.56
N ARG A 99 6.37 -14.86 -6.01
CA ARG A 99 7.14 -15.75 -5.13
C ARG A 99 8.37 -15.11 -4.50
N ASN A 100 8.83 -13.97 -5.02
CA ASN A 100 9.96 -13.23 -4.46
C ASN A 100 9.46 -12.25 -3.39
N ASP A 101 10.01 -12.33 -2.18
CA ASP A 101 9.64 -11.44 -1.08
C ASP A 101 9.97 -9.98 -1.35
N THR A 102 10.98 -9.68 -2.18
CA THR A 102 11.29 -8.30 -2.59
C THR A 102 10.20 -7.71 -3.52
N GLU A 103 9.59 -8.54 -4.36
CA GLU A 103 8.47 -8.12 -5.22
C GLU A 103 7.22 -7.87 -4.36
N VAL A 104 6.90 -8.78 -3.44
CA VAL A 104 5.79 -8.58 -2.49
C VAL A 104 6.05 -7.38 -1.56
N ALA A 105 7.29 -7.19 -1.12
CA ALA A 105 7.68 -6.03 -0.34
C ALA A 105 7.43 -4.72 -1.10
N THR A 106 7.64 -4.70 -2.43
CA THR A 106 7.36 -3.53 -3.29
C THR A 106 5.88 -3.11 -3.25
N ILE A 107 4.97 -4.07 -3.10
CA ILE A 107 3.54 -3.79 -2.98
C ILE A 107 3.23 -3.33 -1.55
N ILE A 108 3.65 -4.09 -0.53
CA ILE A 108 3.37 -3.76 0.87
C ILE A 108 3.96 -2.39 1.26
N ARG A 109 5.16 -2.04 0.77
CA ARG A 109 5.82 -0.76 1.07
C ARG A 109 5.08 0.44 0.47
N HIS A 110 4.37 0.24 -0.64
CA HIS A 110 3.56 1.27 -1.27
C HIS A 110 2.34 1.62 -0.40
N GLU A 111 1.61 0.59 0.05
CA GLU A 111 0.51 0.73 1.02
C GLU A 111 0.95 1.43 2.32
N VAL A 112 2.12 1.05 2.86
CA VAL A 112 2.68 1.72 4.05
C VAL A 112 3.08 3.17 3.72
N GLY A 113 3.47 3.46 2.48
CA GLY A 113 3.77 4.81 1.99
C GLY A 113 2.56 5.74 2.08
N HIS A 114 1.39 5.30 1.59
CA HIS A 114 0.14 6.05 1.71
C HIS A 114 -0.19 6.40 3.17
N PHE A 115 0.00 5.43 4.06
CA PHE A 115 -0.23 5.64 5.49
C PHE A 115 0.74 6.69 6.06
N VAL A 116 2.04 6.56 5.78
CA VAL A 116 3.07 7.46 6.31
C VAL A 116 2.85 8.89 5.84
N ALA A 117 2.40 9.07 4.60
CA ALA A 117 2.05 10.36 4.03
C ALA A 117 0.65 10.86 4.46
N ARG A 118 -0.17 10.00 5.07
CA ARG A 118 -1.56 10.27 5.48
C ARG A 118 -2.52 10.55 4.31
N HIS A 119 -2.27 9.94 3.16
CA HIS A 119 -3.15 10.07 1.97
C HIS A 119 -4.58 9.58 2.25
N HIS A 120 -4.82 8.74 3.27
CA HIS A 120 -6.16 8.32 3.69
C HIS A 120 -7.06 9.42 4.25
N ALA A 121 -6.46 10.53 4.70
CA ALA A 121 -7.22 11.71 5.11
C ALA A 121 -7.74 12.51 3.91
N GLU A 122 -7.32 12.16 2.70
CA GLU A 122 -7.62 12.88 1.48
C GLU A 122 -8.88 12.32 0.81
N CYS A 123 -9.65 13.20 0.18
CA CYS A 123 -10.95 12.84 -0.36
C CYS A 123 -10.80 12.11 -1.70
N PRO A 124 -11.53 11.01 -1.94
CA PRO A 124 -11.59 10.39 -3.27
C PRO A 124 -12.07 11.35 -4.36
N THR A 125 -12.81 12.41 -4.04
CA THR A 125 -13.25 13.40 -5.04
C THR A 125 -12.16 14.39 -5.45
N LEU A 126 -10.92 14.22 -5.00
CA LEU A 126 -9.82 15.06 -5.44
C LEU A 126 -9.51 14.83 -6.93
N PRO A 127 -9.04 15.86 -7.65
CA PRO A 127 -8.69 15.76 -9.07
C PRO A 127 -7.69 14.63 -9.34
N LEU A 128 -7.75 14.02 -10.52
CA LEU A 128 -6.86 12.94 -10.95
C LEU A 128 -5.37 13.30 -10.77
N SER A 129 -4.99 14.55 -11.06
CA SER A 129 -3.62 15.03 -10.85
C SER A 129 -3.17 14.95 -9.39
N HIS A 130 -4.08 15.19 -8.44
CA HIS A 130 -3.79 15.04 -7.01
C HIS A 130 -3.58 13.57 -6.65
N ARG A 131 -4.41 12.68 -7.18
CA ARG A 131 -4.27 11.23 -6.96
C ARG A 131 -2.92 10.74 -7.50
N HIS A 132 -2.56 11.13 -8.71
CA HIS A 132 -1.26 10.79 -9.29
C HIS A 132 -0.09 11.25 -8.40
N MET A 133 -0.15 12.46 -7.84
CA MET A 133 0.87 12.93 -6.91
C MET A 133 0.97 12.08 -5.65
N THR A 134 -0.16 11.66 -5.08
CA THR A 134 -0.18 10.78 -3.90
C THR A 134 0.42 9.40 -4.17
N GLU A 135 0.23 8.87 -5.37
CA GLU A 135 0.85 7.61 -5.82
C GLU A 135 2.37 7.72 -5.89
N LEU A 136 2.87 8.78 -6.52
CA LEU A 136 4.32 9.04 -6.63
C LEU A 136 4.96 9.28 -5.26
N GLU A 137 4.29 10.00 -4.36
CA GLU A 137 4.77 10.22 -3.00
C GLU A 137 4.79 8.92 -2.19
N ALA A 138 3.72 8.12 -2.24
CA ALA A 138 3.67 6.80 -1.61
C ALA A 138 4.75 5.87 -2.17
N ASP A 139 5.04 5.99 -3.47
CA ASP A 139 6.09 5.24 -4.12
C ASP A 139 7.49 5.62 -3.66
N TYR A 140 7.78 6.92 -3.60
CA TYR A 140 9.05 7.43 -3.13
C TYR A 140 9.30 7.03 -1.67
N ILE A 141 8.35 7.30 -0.78
CA ILE A 141 8.43 6.93 0.64
C ILE A 141 8.63 5.42 0.77
N GLY A 142 7.80 4.67 0.06
CA GLY A 142 7.88 3.24 0.01
C GLY A 142 9.26 2.73 -0.41
N LEU A 143 9.86 3.29 -1.47
CA LEU A 143 11.18 2.89 -1.96
C LEU A 143 12.24 3.00 -0.85
N LEU A 144 12.21 4.10 -0.09
CA LEU A 144 13.11 4.30 1.05
C LEU A 144 12.81 3.29 2.17
N LEU A 145 11.54 2.98 2.43
CA LEU A 145 11.11 1.99 3.43
C LEU A 145 11.63 0.59 3.12
N MET A 146 11.49 0.12 1.87
CA MET A 146 11.96 -1.21 1.49
C MET A 146 13.49 -1.31 1.55
N ALA A 147 14.21 -0.26 1.13
CA ALA A 147 15.65 -0.18 1.27
C ALA A 147 16.08 -0.26 2.74
N SER A 148 15.37 0.44 3.63
CA SER A 148 15.59 0.44 5.09
C SER A 148 15.38 -0.92 5.74
N ALA A 149 14.53 -1.74 5.13
CA ALA A 149 14.27 -3.12 5.54
C ALA A 149 15.24 -4.14 4.93
N GLY A 150 16.17 -3.69 4.08
CA GLY A 150 17.15 -4.53 3.42
C GLY A 150 16.64 -5.23 2.15
N TYR A 151 15.51 -4.79 1.60
CA TYR A 151 15.02 -5.22 0.28
C TYR A 151 15.66 -4.35 -0.81
N ASP A 152 16.01 -4.97 -1.95
CA ASP A 152 16.69 -4.27 -3.05
C ASP A 152 15.74 -3.27 -3.77
N PRO A 153 15.98 -1.95 -3.68
CA PRO A 153 15.08 -0.95 -4.27
C PRO A 153 15.03 -1.00 -5.80
N ARG A 154 16.03 -1.59 -6.46
CA ARG A 154 16.10 -1.68 -7.94
C ARG A 154 15.01 -2.57 -8.54
N ILE A 155 14.33 -3.36 -7.71
CA ILE A 155 13.20 -4.19 -8.14
C ILE A 155 11.94 -3.35 -8.38
N ALA A 156 11.77 -2.23 -7.66
CA ALA A 156 10.53 -1.48 -7.67
C ALA A 156 10.12 -0.92 -9.06
N PRO A 157 10.99 -0.25 -9.84
CA PRO A 157 10.61 0.21 -11.18
C PRO A 157 10.19 -0.91 -12.12
N LYS A 158 10.83 -2.08 -12.00
CA LYS A 158 10.52 -3.25 -12.85
C LYS A 158 9.19 -3.88 -12.45
N MET A 159 8.83 -3.78 -11.17
CA MET A 159 7.59 -4.32 -10.64
C MET A 159 6.40 -3.55 -11.17
N TRP A 160 6.42 -2.21 -11.14
CA TRP A 160 5.33 -1.39 -11.67
C TRP A 160 5.13 -1.64 -13.17
N LYS A 161 6.22 -1.74 -13.96
CA LYS A 161 6.12 -2.16 -15.38
C LYS A 161 5.51 -3.56 -15.59
N LYS A 162 5.52 -4.44 -14.60
CA LYS A 162 4.83 -5.74 -14.67
C LYS A 162 3.35 -5.62 -14.29
N MET A 163 2.97 -4.64 -13.48
CA MET A 163 1.60 -4.41 -13.02
C MET A 163 0.74 -3.75 -14.10
N GLU A 164 1.34 -3.11 -15.11
CA GLU A 164 0.65 -2.59 -16.31
C GLU A 164 -0.17 -3.69 -17.02
N ILE A 165 0.22 -4.95 -16.84
CA ILE A 165 -0.44 -6.12 -17.41
C ILE A 165 -1.71 -6.53 -16.63
N TRP A 166 -1.95 -5.95 -15.44
CA TRP A 166 -2.92 -6.41 -14.43
C TRP A 166 -4.15 -5.51 -14.25
N ASP A 167 -4.27 -4.42 -15.00
CA ASP A 167 -5.40 -3.45 -14.93
C ASP A 167 -6.78 -4.02 -15.36
N SER A 168 -6.91 -5.34 -15.47
CA SER A 168 -8.20 -6.04 -15.70
C SER A 168 -8.81 -6.65 -14.44
N CYS A 169 -8.47 -6.13 -13.26
CA CYS A 169 -9.15 -6.55 -12.03
C CYS A 169 -10.54 -5.91 -11.98
N ASP A 170 -11.55 -6.66 -12.43
CA ASP A 170 -12.96 -6.41 -12.15
C ASP A 170 -13.14 -6.05 -10.66
N LEU A 171 -13.37 -4.75 -10.40
CA LEU A 171 -13.65 -4.26 -9.07
C LEU A 171 -14.93 -4.92 -8.54
N PRO A 172 -15.01 -5.27 -7.24
CA PRO A 172 -16.29 -5.59 -6.63
C PRO A 172 -17.22 -4.37 -6.73
N GLU A 173 -18.43 -4.56 -7.28
CA GLU A 173 -19.54 -3.62 -7.61
C GLU A 173 -19.89 -2.49 -6.61
N MET A 174 -19.18 -2.32 -5.50
CA MET A 174 -19.48 -1.31 -4.47
C MET A 174 -19.02 0.11 -4.83
N TRP A 175 -17.93 0.30 -5.57
CA TRP A 175 -17.48 1.67 -5.89
C TRP A 175 -18.36 2.35 -6.94
N ASP A 176 -18.99 1.58 -7.83
CA ASP A 176 -20.07 2.05 -8.73
C ASP A 176 -21.29 2.58 -7.96
N SER A 177 -21.48 2.17 -6.71
CA SER A 177 -22.64 2.59 -5.91
C SER A 177 -22.47 3.96 -5.24
N PHE A 178 -21.28 4.57 -5.33
CA PHE A 178 -21.05 5.95 -4.87
C PHE A 178 -21.02 6.90 -6.07
N ASP A 179 -22.05 6.77 -6.91
CA ASP A 179 -22.36 7.72 -7.97
C ASP A 179 -22.74 9.08 -7.36
N LEU A 180 -21.77 10.01 -7.31
CA LEU A 180 -22.02 11.44 -7.08
C LEU A 180 -22.01 12.21 -8.41
N SER A 181 -22.10 11.53 -9.56
CA SER A 181 -22.11 12.14 -10.88
C SER A 181 -23.47 12.73 -11.29
N GLU A 182 -24.44 12.82 -10.37
CA GLU A 182 -25.58 13.74 -10.55
C GLU A 182 -25.06 15.21 -10.58
N GLY A 183 -24.54 15.63 -11.73
CA GLY A 183 -24.23 17.02 -12.04
C GLY A 183 -23.03 17.32 -12.93
N LEU A 184 -22.23 16.34 -13.38
CA LEU A 184 -21.07 16.62 -14.25
C LEU A 184 -21.21 15.87 -15.57
N GLU A 185 -21.90 16.51 -16.52
CA GLU A 185 -21.95 16.04 -17.90
C GLU A 185 -20.60 16.29 -18.60
N ASN A 186 -20.07 15.22 -19.19
CA ASN A 186 -19.03 15.17 -20.23
C ASN A 186 -17.57 15.34 -19.79
N GLU A 187 -16.97 14.25 -19.30
CA GLU A 187 -15.56 13.96 -19.61
C GLU A 187 -15.48 12.47 -20.04
N GLU A 188 -14.72 12.19 -21.09
CA GLU A 188 -14.58 10.87 -21.71
C GLU A 188 -14.22 9.82 -20.65
N GLU A 189 -14.89 8.67 -20.67
CA GLU A 189 -14.60 7.53 -19.79
C GLU A 189 -13.20 6.99 -20.13
N ASP A 190 -12.17 7.57 -19.53
CA ASP A 190 -10.81 7.03 -19.56
C ASP A 190 -10.78 5.70 -18.80
N GLU A 191 -10.31 4.65 -19.46
CA GLU A 191 -10.13 3.28 -18.93
C GLU A 191 -9.23 3.28 -17.66
N ASP A 192 -8.41 4.33 -17.49
CA ASP A 192 -7.55 4.64 -16.32
C ASP A 192 -8.34 5.14 -15.09
N SER A 193 -9.64 5.47 -15.24
CA SER A 193 -10.49 5.98 -14.15
C SER A 193 -10.94 4.90 -13.15
N LEU A 194 -10.80 3.63 -13.54
CA LEU A 194 -11.23 2.47 -12.76
C LEU A 194 -10.07 1.81 -11.99
N SER A 195 -8.82 2.17 -12.26
CA SER A 195 -7.67 1.72 -11.47
C SER A 195 -7.55 2.56 -10.20
N THR A 196 -7.38 1.93 -9.03
CA THR A 196 -7.11 2.71 -7.79
C THR A 196 -5.71 3.30 -7.77
N HIS A 197 -4.81 2.87 -8.67
CA HIS A 197 -3.42 3.32 -8.78
C HIS A 197 -3.05 3.54 -10.27
N PRO A 198 -3.44 4.66 -10.89
CA PRO A 198 -3.26 4.89 -12.32
C PRO A 198 -1.78 4.99 -12.78
N SER A 199 -1.57 4.68 -14.07
CA SER A 199 -0.32 4.63 -14.86
C SER A 199 0.96 4.08 -14.18
N ASP A 200 1.27 2.82 -14.49
CA ASP A 200 2.48 2.14 -14.02
C ASP A 200 3.80 2.58 -14.69
N GLU A 201 3.75 3.08 -15.93
CA GLU A 201 4.97 3.49 -16.65
C GLU A 201 5.56 4.77 -16.07
N GLU A 202 4.74 5.78 -15.79
CA GLU A 202 5.20 7.05 -15.20
C GLU A 202 5.78 6.82 -13.80
N ARG A 203 5.09 6.03 -12.98
CA ARG A 203 5.54 5.64 -11.64
C ARG A 203 6.86 4.86 -11.67
N ALA A 204 6.98 3.92 -12.61
CA ALA A 204 8.23 3.19 -12.83
C ALA A 204 9.38 4.12 -13.25
N ASN A 205 9.12 5.04 -14.18
CA ASN A 205 10.11 5.98 -14.68
C ASN A 205 10.52 6.99 -13.60
N PHE A 206 9.58 7.43 -12.76
CA PHE A 206 9.83 8.26 -11.58
C PHE A 206 10.79 7.57 -10.61
N LEU A 207 10.49 6.34 -10.18
CA LEU A 207 11.36 5.59 -9.28
C LEU A 207 12.73 5.24 -9.89
N ALA A 208 12.83 5.19 -11.22
CA ALA A 208 14.08 4.93 -11.94
C ALA A 208 14.99 6.16 -12.06
N GLN A 209 14.53 7.35 -11.67
CA GLN A 209 15.37 8.56 -11.73
C GLN A 209 16.61 8.39 -10.84
N ASN A 210 17.79 8.75 -11.37
CA ASN A 210 19.08 8.48 -10.73
C ASN A 210 19.15 8.97 -9.29
N HIS A 211 18.71 10.20 -9.02
CA HIS A 211 18.81 10.79 -7.69
C HIS A 211 17.94 10.07 -6.65
N ILE A 212 16.74 9.61 -7.04
CA ILE A 212 15.83 8.83 -6.19
C ILE A 212 16.44 7.45 -5.91
N MET A 213 16.92 6.77 -6.95
CA MET A 213 17.50 5.43 -6.82
C MET A 213 18.82 5.44 -6.03
N GLU A 214 19.68 6.45 -6.22
CA GLU A 214 20.92 6.61 -5.46
C GLU A 214 20.67 6.82 -3.96
N GLU A 215 19.64 7.60 -3.61
CA GLU A 215 19.22 7.78 -2.22
C GLU A 215 18.80 6.43 -1.60
N ALA A 216 17.89 5.70 -2.26
CA ALA A 216 17.43 4.40 -1.79
C ALA A 216 18.58 3.38 -1.70
N LEU A 217 19.49 3.37 -2.67
CA LEU A 217 20.65 2.48 -2.67
C LEU A 217 21.62 2.80 -1.53
N THR A 218 21.82 4.07 -1.20
CA THR A 218 22.65 4.47 -0.06
C THR A 218 22.10 3.84 1.23
N ILE A 219 20.80 3.96 1.47
CA ILE A 219 20.12 3.34 2.61
C ILE A 219 20.27 1.81 2.58
N TYR A 220 20.03 1.20 1.41
CA TYR A 220 20.12 -0.24 1.25
C TYR A 220 21.52 -0.76 1.60
N TYR A 221 22.58 -0.13 1.10
CA TYR A 221 23.95 -0.55 1.38
C TYR A 221 24.36 -0.33 2.84
N GLU A 222 23.89 0.75 3.49
CA GLU A 222 24.08 0.96 4.94
C GLU A 222 23.49 -0.19 5.76
N VAL A 223 22.32 -0.70 5.37
CA VAL A 223 21.65 -1.83 6.03
C VAL A 223 22.42 -3.12 5.76
N GLN A 224 22.82 -3.38 4.51
CA GLN A 224 23.59 -4.59 4.16
C GLN A 224 24.93 -4.66 4.91
N ALA A 225 25.62 -3.54 5.09
CA ALA A 225 26.90 -3.47 5.79
C ALA A 225 26.82 -3.85 7.28
N GLN A 226 25.63 -3.87 7.89
CA GLN A 226 25.46 -4.24 9.30
C GLN A 226 25.36 -5.75 9.53
N PHE A 227 25.28 -6.53 8.44
CA PHE A 227 25.25 -7.99 8.48
C PHE A 227 26.63 -8.63 8.20
N TYR A 228 27.67 -7.81 8.00
CA TYR A 228 29.07 -8.20 7.83
C TYR A 228 29.91 -7.68 8.99
#